data_AF-A0A968TP19-F1
#
_entry.id   AF-A0A968TP19-F1
#
_cell.length_a   1.000
_cell.length_b   1.000
_cell.length_c   1.000
_cell.angle_alpha   90.00
_cell.angle_beta   90.00
_cell.angle_gamma   90.00
#
_symmetry.space_group_name_H-M   'P 1'
#
loop_
_entity.id
_entity.type
_entity.pdbx_description
1 polymer ?
#
loop_
_entity_poly.entity_id
_entity_poly.type
_entity_poly.pdbx_seq_one_letter_code
_entity_poly.pdbx_strand_id
1 'polypeptide(L)' 'MPSQKPKVIVYMSDEVKQALEVLANEERRSLSQMALILIEDGLKSRDKLPKD' A
#
# COMPACT_ATOMS: atom_id res chain seq x y z
N MET A 1 -2.62 14.49 -20.60
CA MET A 1 -3.16 15.18 -19.41
C MET A 1 -2.52 14.54 -18.19
N PRO A 2 -1.97 15.29 -17.21
CA PRO A 2 -1.45 14.66 -16.01
C PRO A 2 -2.65 14.05 -15.27
N SER A 3 -2.68 12.72 -15.12
CA SER A 3 -3.74 12.07 -14.35
C SER A 3 -3.60 12.53 -12.90
N GLN A 4 -4.46 13.42 -12.43
CA GLN A 4 -4.55 13.74 -11.02
C GLN A 4 -5.20 12.55 -10.33
N LYS A 5 -4.41 11.50 -10.09
CA LYS A 5 -4.85 10.38 -9.27
C LYS A 5 -5.18 10.94 -7.88
N PRO A 6 -6.27 10.48 -7.25
CA PRO A 6 -6.61 10.89 -5.90
C PRO A 6 -5.46 10.55 -4.95
N LYS A 7 -5.13 11.47 -4.04
CA LYS A 7 -4.11 11.30 -3.01
C LYS A 7 -4.79 11.01 -1.68
N VAL A 8 -4.30 9.99 -0.98
CA VAL A 8 -4.74 9.63 0.37
C VAL A 8 -3.55 9.78 1.30
N ILE A 9 -3.75 10.41 2.46
CA ILE A 9 -2.76 10.49 3.53
C ILE A 9 -3.10 9.39 4.54
N VAL A 10 -2.11 8.57 4.88
CA VAL A 10 -2.26 7.52 5.89
C VAL A 10 -1.41 7.89 7.10
N TYR A 11 -2.05 7.94 8.26
CA TYR A 11 -1.37 8.11 9.55
C TYR A 11 -1.20 6.73 10.17
N MET A 12 0.03 6.38 10.50
CA MET A 12 0.40 5.08 11.06
C MET A 12 1.43 5.27 12.17
N SER A 13 1.59 4.28 13.06
CA SER A 13 2.65 4.29 14.06
C SER A 13 4.03 4.10 13.42
N ASP A 14 5.08 4.47 14.15
CA ASP A 14 6.47 4.31 13.69
C ASP A 14 6.81 2.84 13.43
N GLU A 15 6.31 1.92 14.26
CA GLU A 15 6.52 0.47 14.09
C GLU A 15 5.95 -0.04 12.76
N VAL A 16 4.73 0.36 12.41
CA VAL A 16 4.10 -0.03 11.14
C VAL A 16 4.85 0.57 9.95
N LYS A 17 5.26 1.84 10.05
CA LYS A 17 6.04 2.51 9.01
C LYS A 17 7.36 1.78 8.76
N GLN A 18 8.10 1.44 9.83
CA GLN A 18 9.37 0.73 9.72
C GLN A 18 9.20 -0.65 9.10
N ALA A 19 8.20 -1.42 9.54
CA ALA A 19 7.91 -2.73 8.95
C ALA A 19 7.58 -2.62 7.45
N LEU A 20 6.81 -1.60 7.06
CA LEU A 20 6.49 -1.33 5.66
C LEU A 20 7.72 -0.92 4.84
N GLU A 21 8.62 -0.12 5.39
CA GLU A 21 9.88 0.27 4.74
C GLU A 21 10.81 -0.93 4.51
N VAL A 22 10.94 -1.82 5.49
CA VAL A 22 11.72 -3.06 5.37
C VAL A 22 11.14 -3.92 4.24
N LEU A 23 9.83 -4.19 4.29
CA LEU A 23 9.17 -5.02 3.28
C LEU A 23 9.27 -4.42 1.87
N ALA A 24 9.09 -3.10 1.73
CA ALA A 24 9.24 -2.41 0.46
C ALA A 24 10.67 -2.55 -0.11
N ASN A 25 11.69 -2.46 0.74
CA ASN A 25 13.09 -2.66 0.34
C ASN A 25 13.37 -4.10 -0.09
N GLU A 26 12.88 -5.10 0.66
CA GLU A 26 13.05 -6.52 0.33
C GLU A 26 12.44 -6.86 -1.03
N GLU A 27 11.26 -6.31 -1.34
CA GLU A 27 10.59 -6.50 -2.63
C GLU A 27 11.05 -5.55 -3.74
N ARG A 28 12.01 -4.65 -3.47
CA ARG A 28 12.49 -3.62 -4.41
C ARG A 28 11.37 -2.73 -4.97
N ARG A 29 10.41 -2.37 -4.12
CA ARG A 29 9.28 -1.50 -4.45
C ARG A 29 9.39 -0.17 -3.72
N SER A 30 8.71 0.85 -4.24
CA SER A 30 8.53 2.09 -3.48
C SER A 30 7.57 1.87 -2.32
N LEU A 31 7.71 2.67 -1.25
CA LEU A 31 6.84 2.61 -0.08
C LEU A 31 5.36 2.78 -0.46
N SER A 32 5.07 3.70 -1.37
CA SER A 32 3.70 3.97 -1.84
C SER A 32 3.11 2.81 -2.64
N GLN A 33 3.93 2.12 -3.44
CA GLN A 33 3.49 0.95 -4.20
C GLN A 33 3.27 -0.25 -3.27
N MET A 34 4.16 -0.47 -2.31
CA MET A 34 3.99 -1.53 -1.32
C MET A 34 2.74 -1.30 -0.47
N ALA A 35 2.51 -0.07 0.00
CA ALA A 35 1.30 0.29 0.72
C ALA A 35 0.03 0.01 -0.11
N LEU A 36 0.04 0.34 -1.40
CA LEU A 36 -1.09 0.08 -2.29
C LEU A 36 -1.39 -1.42 -2.39
N ILE A 37 -0.36 -2.26 -2.59
CA ILE A 37 -0.52 -3.73 -2.69
C ILE A 37 -1.17 -4.28 -1.43
N LEU A 38 -0.66 -3.91 -0.26
CA LEU A 38 -1.21 -4.39 1.02
C LEU A 38 -2.65 -3.93 1.25
N ILE A 39 -3.00 -2.71 0.81
CA ILE A 39 -4.38 -2.22 0.85
C ILE A 39 -5.27 -3.04 -0.09
N GLU A 40 -4.83 -3.30 -1.32
CA GLU A 40 -5.57 -4.10 -2.30
C GLU A 40 -5.79 -5.53 -1.79
N ASP A 41 -4.76 -6.18 -1.26
CA ASP A 41 -4.84 -7.53 -0.68
C ASP A 41 -5.77 -7.57 0.55
N GLY A 42 -5.69 -6.55 1.41
CA GLY A 42 -6.59 -6.38 2.55
C GLY A 42 -8.06 -6.20 2.14
N LEU A 43 -8.33 -5.54 1.01
CA LEU A 43 -9.67 -5.38 0.46
C LEU A 43 -10.15 -6.64 -0.26
N LYS A 44 -9.28 -7.33 -1.00
CA LYS A 44 -9.57 -8.63 -1.65
C LYS A 44 -9.93 -9.70 -0.63
N SER A 45 -9.18 -9.78 0.49
CA SER A 45 -9.46 -10.73 1.58
C SER A 45 -10.79 -10.48 2.30
N ARG A 46 -11.37 -9.27 2.16
CA ARG A 46 -12.67 -8.88 2.71
C ARG A 46 -13.80 -8.88 1.67
N ASP A 47 -13.54 -9.43 0.48
CA ASP A 47 -14.44 -9.44 -0.67
C ASP A 47 -14.97 -8.05 -1.05
N LYS A 48 -14.12 -7.02 -0.85
CA LYS A 48 -14.40 -5.61 -1.23
C LYS A 48 -13.75 -5.22 -2.57
N LEU A 49 -12.86 -6.05 -3.08
CA LEU A 49 -12.31 -5.97 -4.43
C LEU A 49 -12.38 -7.36 -5.09
N PRO A 50 -12.53 -7.44 -6.42
CA PRO A 50 -12.41 -8.68 -7.16
C PRO A 50 -11.05 -9.34 -6.89
N LYS A 51 -11.06 -10.67 -6.77
CA LYS A 51 -9.84 -11.48 -6.74
C LYS A 51 -9.46 -11.75 -8.20
N ASP A 52 -8.31 -11.26 -8.61
CA ASP A 52 -7.74 -11.52 -9.94
C ASP A 52 -7.30 -12.99 -10.09
#